data_AF-A0AAD7LVZ6-F1
#
_entry.id   AF-A0AAD7LVZ6-F1
#
_cell.length_a   1.000
_cell.length_b   1.000
_cell.length_c   1.000
_cell.angle_alpha   90.00
_cell.angle_beta   90.00
_cell.angle_gamma   90.00
#
_symmetry.space_group_name_H-M   'P 1'
#
loop_
_entity.id
_entity.type
_entity.pdbx_description
1 polymer ?
#
loop_
_entity_poly.entity_id
_entity_poly.type
_entity_poly.pdbx_seq_one_letter_code
_entity_poly.pdbx_strand_id
1 'polypeptide(L)'
;MLVFPLLNFSFRANIDEFLFTNKTLLAKDNKRFLSLTAVLLIFSYLAAIAVPNIWYFFQFFGSTTAVSLAFIFPAAIAIRDAHGISTTRDKITGAIMIILAVTASVIAISTNIYNIFSNRS
;
A
#
# COMPACT_ATOMS: atom_id res chain seq x y z
N MET A 1 14.19 13.79 -16.65
CA MET A 1 13.34 13.44 -15.49
C MET A 1 13.64 12.00 -15.06
N LEU A 2 14.12 11.79 -13.83
CA LEU A 2 14.55 10.48 -13.31
C LEU A 2 13.59 9.93 -12.24
N VAL A 3 12.33 10.38 -12.23
CA VAL A 3 11.33 10.02 -11.20
C VAL A 3 11.06 8.52 -11.19
N PHE A 4 10.87 7.91 -12.36
CA PHE A 4 10.59 6.48 -12.46
C PHE A 4 11.76 5.61 -11.96
N PRO A 5 13.02 5.82 -12.39
CA PRO A 5 14.15 5.08 -11.83
C PRO A 5 14.31 5.20 -10.32
N LEU A 6 14.10 6.41 -9.75
CA LEU A 6 14.18 6.65 -8.31
C LEU A 6 13.12 5.87 -7.53
N LEU A 7 11.86 5.95 -7.96
CA LEU A 7 10.76 5.25 -7.28
C LEU A 7 10.88 3.74 -7.43
N ASN A 8 11.21 3.25 -8.63
CA ASN A 8 11.36 1.82 -8.91
C ASN A 8 12.55 1.21 -8.16
N PHE A 9 13.65 1.95 -7.99
CA PHE A 9 14.77 1.54 -7.18
C PHE A 9 14.35 1.32 -5.72
N SER A 10 13.72 2.33 -5.10
CA SER A 10 13.26 2.23 -3.71
C SER A 10 12.25 1.11 -3.51
N PHE A 11 11.29 0.98 -4.42
CA PHE A 11 10.25 -0.05 -4.32
C PHE A 11 10.83 -1.47 -4.43
N ARG A 12 11.75 -1.69 -5.38
CA ARG A 12 12.44 -2.97 -5.51
C ARG A 12 13.27 -3.31 -4.28
N ALA A 13 13.96 -2.33 -3.69
CA ALA A 13 14.74 -2.55 -2.47
C ALA A 13 13.85 -3.00 -1.30
N ASN A 14 12.70 -2.34 -1.10
CA ASN A 14 11.73 -2.74 -0.08
C ASN A 14 11.18 -4.15 -0.29
N ILE A 15 10.85 -4.52 -1.54
CA ILE A 15 10.38 -5.89 -1.87
C ILE A 15 11.48 -6.92 -1.65
N ASP A 16 12.73 -6.62 -2.02
CA ASP A 16 13.83 -7.54 -1.83
C ASP A 16 14.10 -7.81 -0.34
N GLU A 17 14.09 -6.78 0.49
CA GLU A 17 14.25 -6.91 1.94
C GLU A 17 13.08 -7.67 2.60
N PHE A 18 11.85 -7.41 2.13
CA PHE A 18 10.66 -8.11 2.59
C PHE A 18 10.66 -9.61 2.23
N LEU A 19 11.07 -9.97 1.01
CA LEU A 19 11.08 -11.36 0.53
C LEU A 19 12.35 -12.13 0.94
N PHE A 20 13.47 -11.43 1.14
CA PHE A 20 14.78 -12.04 1.38
C PHE A 20 15.52 -11.36 2.53
N THR A 21 14.94 -11.41 3.73
CA THR A 21 15.45 -10.79 4.97
C THR A 21 16.88 -11.22 5.37
N ASN A 22 17.41 -12.33 4.83
CA ASN A 22 18.70 -12.90 5.22
C ASN A 22 19.72 -13.06 4.06
N LYS A 23 19.55 -12.38 2.92
CA LYS A 23 20.46 -12.54 1.78
C LYS A 23 21.35 -11.31 1.53
N THR A 24 22.54 -11.59 0.98
CA THR A 24 23.56 -10.59 0.61
C THR A 24 22.98 -9.48 -0.27
N LEU A 25 23.56 -8.28 -0.14
CA LEU A 25 23.27 -7.08 -0.95
C LEU A 25 22.86 -7.42 -2.39
N LEU A 26 21.72 -6.89 -2.81
CA LEU A 26 21.10 -7.11 -4.12
C LEU A 26 22.03 -6.82 -5.30
N ALA A 27 23.04 -5.97 -5.09
CA ALA A 27 24.08 -5.63 -6.07
C ALA A 27 25.04 -6.80 -6.41
N LYS A 28 25.07 -7.87 -5.60
CA LYS A 28 25.98 -9.02 -5.80
C LYS A 28 25.34 -10.14 -6.63
N ASP A 29 24.02 -10.14 -6.79
CA ASP A 29 23.29 -11.20 -7.50
C ASP A 29 22.48 -10.65 -8.69
N ASN A 30 23.12 -10.65 -9.86
CA ASN A 30 22.52 -10.15 -11.10
C ASN A 30 21.26 -10.93 -11.52
N LYS A 31 21.14 -12.22 -11.17
CA LYS A 31 19.96 -13.02 -11.53
C LYS A 31 18.74 -12.58 -10.72
N ARG A 32 18.91 -12.37 -9.41
CA ARG A 32 17.84 -11.86 -8.53
C ARG A 32 17.43 -10.45 -8.91
N PHE A 33 18.40 -9.58 -9.19
CA PHE A 33 18.14 -8.22 -9.63
C PHE A 33 17.29 -8.18 -10.91
N LEU A 34 17.68 -8.98 -11.91
CA LEU A 34 16.96 -9.05 -13.19
C LEU A 34 15.56 -9.65 -13.00
N SER A 35 15.43 -10.74 -12.23
CA SER A 35 14.14 -11.37 -11.96
C SER A 35 13.17 -10.43 -11.26
N LEU A 36 13.59 -9.75 -10.18
CA LEU A 36 12.74 -8.79 -9.47
C LEU A 36 12.33 -7.65 -10.41
N THR A 37 13.27 -7.09 -11.15
CA THR A 37 12.99 -5.98 -12.06
C THR A 37 12.03 -6.39 -13.17
N ALA A 38 12.20 -7.59 -13.76
CA ALA A 38 11.29 -8.13 -14.76
C ALA A 38 9.87 -8.31 -14.20
N VAL A 39 9.74 -8.90 -13.01
CA VAL A 39 8.43 -9.09 -12.35
C VAL A 39 7.74 -7.76 -12.08
N LEU A 40 8.45 -6.78 -11.50
CA LEU A 40 7.89 -5.44 -11.24
C LEU A 40 7.43 -4.75 -12.52
N LEU A 41 8.22 -4.82 -13.60
CA LEU A 41 7.87 -4.22 -14.89
C LEU A 41 6.68 -4.90 -15.55
N ILE A 42 6.64 -6.25 -15.56
CA ILE A 42 5.52 -7.02 -16.11
C ILE A 42 4.24 -6.69 -15.32
N PHE A 43 4.32 -6.67 -13.99
CA PHE A 43 3.18 -6.32 -13.15
C PHE A 43 2.67 -4.90 -13.43
N SER A 44 3.56 -3.92 -13.51
CA SER A 44 3.19 -2.54 -13.85
C SER A 44 2.57 -2.43 -15.24
N TYR A 45 3.06 -3.20 -16.21
CA TYR A 45 2.53 -3.21 -17.57
C TYR A 45 1.13 -3.83 -17.62
N LEU A 46 0.92 -4.96 -16.94
CA LEU A 46 -0.40 -5.58 -16.83
C LEU A 46 -1.40 -4.68 -16.11
N ALA A 47 -0.98 -4.00 -15.04
CA ALA A 47 -1.82 -3.02 -14.34
C ALA A 47 -2.23 -1.86 -15.25
N ALA A 48 -1.32 -1.36 -16.09
CA ALA A 48 -1.61 -0.32 -17.07
C ALA A 48 -2.62 -0.76 -18.14
N ILE A 49 -2.58 -2.04 -18.56
CA ILE A 49 -3.57 -2.61 -19.48
C ILE A 49 -4.94 -2.77 -18.79
N ALA A 50 -4.96 -3.24 -17.55
CA ALA A 50 -6.19 -3.54 -16.82
C ALA A 50 -6.97 -2.28 -16.40
N VAL A 51 -6.27 -1.21 -16.04
CA VAL A 51 -6.88 0.05 -15.57
C VAL A 51 -6.50 1.20 -16.51
N PRO A 52 -7.25 1.41 -17.61
CA PRO A 52 -6.92 2.42 -18.61
C PRO A 52 -7.14 3.86 -18.12
N ASN A 53 -7.84 4.05 -17.00
CA ASN A 53 -8.08 5.36 -16.41
C ASN A 53 -7.31 5.52 -15.10
N ILE A 54 -6.30 6.40 -15.13
CA ILE A 54 -5.43 6.67 -14.00
C ILE A 54 -6.15 7.29 -12.79
N TRP A 55 -7.27 8.00 -13.00
CA TRP A 55 -8.05 8.58 -11.90
C TRP A 55 -8.65 7.51 -11.00
N TYR A 56 -9.14 6.41 -11.57
CA TYR A 56 -9.65 5.29 -10.77
C TYR A 56 -8.52 4.61 -10.00
N PHE A 57 -7.36 4.45 -10.64
CA PHE A 57 -6.18 3.91 -9.96
C PHE A 57 -5.78 4.79 -8.77
N PHE A 58 -5.70 6.11 -8.94
CA PHE A 58 -5.35 7.02 -7.85
C PHE A 58 -6.42 7.13 -6.77
N GLN A 59 -7.70 7.13 -7.12
CA GLN A 59 -8.78 7.16 -6.13
C GLN A 59 -8.77 5.92 -5.26
N PHE A 60 -8.63 4.74 -5.86
CA PHE A 60 -8.56 3.48 -5.12
C PHE A 60 -7.25 3.36 -4.33
N PHE A 61 -6.11 3.41 -5.01
CA PHE A 61 -4.80 3.19 -4.39
C PHE A 61 -4.45 4.29 -3.38
N GLY A 62 -4.75 5.55 -3.72
CA GLY A 62 -4.52 6.70 -2.85
C GLY A 62 -5.38 6.68 -1.59
N SER A 63 -6.67 6.36 -1.71
CA SER A 63 -7.56 6.25 -0.55
C SER A 63 -7.10 5.13 0.39
N THR A 64 -6.86 3.92 -0.13
CA THR A 64 -6.43 2.78 0.69
C THR A 64 -5.09 3.05 1.38
N THR A 65 -4.12 3.65 0.66
CA THR A 65 -2.81 3.97 1.23
C THR A 65 -2.91 5.05 2.31
N ALA A 66 -3.69 6.11 2.07
CA ALA A 66 -3.90 7.18 3.04
C ALA A 66 -4.56 6.67 4.33
N VAL A 67 -5.62 5.86 4.21
CA VAL A 67 -6.31 5.28 5.37
C VAL A 67 -5.38 4.35 6.16
N SER A 68 -4.59 3.54 5.46
CA SER A 68 -3.65 2.60 6.08
C SER A 68 -2.54 3.32 6.86
N LEU A 69 -1.90 4.31 6.24
CA LEU A 69 -0.78 5.03 6.84
C LEU A 69 -1.21 6.00 7.94
N ALA A 70 -2.33 6.71 7.76
CA ALA A 70 -2.74 7.77 8.68
C ALA A 70 -3.50 7.25 9.91
N PHE A 71 -4.26 6.15 9.77
CA PHE A 71 -5.14 5.68 10.83
C PHE A 71 -4.82 4.26 11.28
N ILE A 72 -4.74 3.30 10.36
CA ILE A 72 -4.64 1.88 10.71
C ILE A 72 -3.30 1.55 11.35
N PHE A 73 -2.17 1.92 10.74
CA PHE A 73 -0.85 1.58 11.30
C PHE A 73 -0.56 2.26 12.64
N PRO A 74 -0.78 3.59 12.82
CA PRO A 74 -0.55 4.23 14.11
C PRO A 74 -1.41 3.62 15.22
N ALA A 75 -2.69 3.34 14.93
CA ALA A 75 -3.59 2.69 15.88
C ALA A 75 -3.15 1.26 16.20
N ALA A 76 -2.75 0.47 15.20
CA ALA A 76 -2.26 -0.89 15.41
C ALA A 76 -0.98 -0.92 16.25
N ILE A 77 -0.07 0.05 16.05
CA ILE A 77 1.14 0.21 16.87
C ILE A 77 0.77 0.54 18.32
N ALA A 78 -0.16 1.49 18.53
CA ALA A 78 -0.62 1.88 19.86
C ALA A 78 -1.32 0.74 20.61
N ILE A 79 -2.01 -0.17 19.90
CA ILE A 79 -2.65 -1.35 20.49
C ILE A 79 -1.63 -2.45 20.81
N ARG A 80 -0.70 -2.74 19.88
CA ARG A 80 0.29 -3.81 20.03
C ARG A 80 1.26 -3.55 21.19
N ASP A 81 1.42 -2.29 21.59
CA ASP A 81 2.04 -1.83 22.83
C ASP A 81 3.22 -2.70 23.31
N ALA A 82 4.28 -2.75 22.50
CA ALA A 82 5.45 -3.58 22.78
C ALA A 82 6.23 -3.15 24.04
N HIS A 83 6.04 -1.90 24.49
CA HIS A 83 6.76 -1.30 25.61
C HIS A 83 5.87 -1.12 26.86
N GLY A 84 4.59 -1.50 26.82
CA GLY A 84 3.68 -1.39 27.96
C GLY A 84 3.31 0.05 28.37
N ILE A 85 3.46 1.01 27.47
CA ILE A 85 3.23 2.45 27.73
C ILE A 85 1.76 2.83 27.50
N SER A 86 1.03 2.03 26.69
CA SER A 86 -0.32 2.35 26.22
C SER A 86 -1.38 2.07 27.28
N THR A 87 -2.11 3.11 27.68
CA THR A 87 -3.21 3.02 28.63
C THR A 87 -4.41 2.30 28.00
N THR A 88 -5.30 1.72 28.82
CA THR A 88 -6.53 1.07 28.33
C THR A 88 -7.40 2.01 27.48
N ARG A 89 -7.41 3.32 27.77
CA ARG A 89 -8.10 4.32 26.96
C ARG A 89 -7.48 4.53 25.58
N ASP A 90 -6.17 4.43 25.47
CA ASP A 90 -5.44 4.59 24.20
C ASP A 90 -5.70 3.39 23.30
N LYS A 91 -5.76 2.17 23.89
CA LYS A 91 -6.13 0.94 23.18
C LYS A 91 -7.57 1.00 22.64
N ILE A 92 -8.52 1.50 23.43
CA ILE A 92 -9.92 1.69 22.98
C ILE A 92 -9.98 2.72 21.85
N THR A 93 -9.28 3.85 21.99
CA THR A 93 -9.24 4.89 20.95
C THR A 93 -8.64 4.36 19.66
N GLY A 94 -7.54 3.61 19.74
CA GLY A 94 -6.95 2.94 18.57
C GLY A 94 -7.92 1.95 17.90
N ALA A 95 -8.64 1.15 18.69
CA ALA A 95 -9.64 0.22 18.14
C ALA A 95 -10.76 0.97 17.40
N ILE A 96 -11.27 2.06 17.99
CA ILE A 96 -12.28 2.92 17.35
C ILE A 96 -11.73 3.53 16.05
N MET A 97 -10.49 4.01 16.05
CA MET A 97 -9.86 4.57 14.85
C MET A 97 -9.78 3.54 13.71
N ILE A 98 -9.42 2.29 14.00
CA ILE A 98 -9.38 1.22 12.98
C ILE A 98 -10.79 0.94 12.45
N ILE A 99 -11.79 0.82 13.32
CA ILE A 99 -13.17 0.55 12.91
C ILE A 99 -13.69 1.67 11.99
N LEU A 100 -13.51 2.93 12.38
CA LEU A 100 -13.92 4.09 11.58
C LEU A 100 -13.16 4.19 10.26
N ALA A 101 -11.85 3.89 10.27
CA ALA A 101 -11.02 3.88 9.07
C ALA A 101 -11.53 2.84 8.05
N VAL A 102 -11.84 1.63 8.52
CA VAL A 102 -12.37 0.56 7.67
C VAL A 102 -13.74 0.91 7.13
N THR A 103 -14.66 1.40 7.96
CA THR A 103 -16.01 1.78 7.49
C THR A 103 -15.96 2.91 6.48
N ALA A 104 -15.15 3.95 6.72
CA ALA A 104 -14.95 5.04 5.77
C ALA A 104 -14.34 4.56 4.45
N SER A 105 -13.37 3.65 4.49
CA SER A 105 -12.78 3.07 3.28
C SER A 105 -13.79 2.25 2.47
N VAL A 106 -14.62 1.43 3.13
CA VAL A 106 -15.68 0.65 2.47
C VAL A 106 -16.70 1.58 1.81
N ILE A 107 -17.13 2.64 2.50
CA ILE A 107 -18.06 3.63 1.95
C ILE A 107 -17.44 4.30 0.73
N ALA A 108 -16.19 4.79 0.83
CA ALA A 108 -15.51 5.48 -0.25
C ALA A 108 -15.37 4.60 -1.51
N ILE A 109 -14.97 3.34 -1.35
CA ILE A 109 -14.84 2.38 -2.45
C ILE A 109 -16.23 2.07 -3.05
N SER A 110 -17.24 1.85 -2.21
CA SER A 110 -18.61 1.56 -2.67
C SER A 110 -19.20 2.72 -3.46
N THR A 111 -19.02 3.96 -2.99
CA THR A 111 -19.43 5.18 -3.70
C THR A 111 -18.67 5.32 -5.02
N ASN A 112 -17.37 5.01 -5.04
CA ASN A 112 -16.58 5.06 -6.27
C ASN A 112 -17.11 4.07 -7.32
N ILE A 113 -17.36 2.83 -6.92
CA ILE A 113 -17.94 1.79 -7.77
C ILE A 113 -19.33 2.21 -8.26
N TYR A 114 -20.19 2.66 -7.37
CA TYR A 114 -21.54 3.11 -7.74
C TYR A 114 -21.51 4.25 -8.76
N ASN A 115 -20.65 5.24 -8.57
CA ASN A 115 -20.48 6.34 -9.52
C ASN A 115 -19.97 5.86 -10.88
N ILE A 116 -19.09 4.85 -10.92
CA ILE A 116 -18.63 4.25 -12.18
C ILE A 116 -19.78 3.58 -12.94
N PHE A 117 -20.64 2.83 -12.23
CA PHE A 117 -21.78 2.15 -12.85
C PHE A 117 -22.89 3.12 -13.25
N SER A 118 -23.21 4.09 -12.40
CA SER A 118 -24.21 5.13 -12.67
C SER A 118 -23.83 5.99 -13.87
N ASN A 119 -22.57 6.42 -13.97
CA ASN A 119 -22.08 7.26 -15.08
C ASN A 119 -21.91 6.49 -16.41
N ARG A 120 -22.18 5.18 -16.44
CA ARG A 120 -22.20 4.36 -17.65
C ARG A 120 -23.62 4.07 -18.17
N SER A 121 -24.67 4.39 -17.39
CA SER A 121 -26.07 4.32 -17.82
C SER A 121 -26.51 5.63 -18.47
#